data_AF-A0A1G8XWY2-F1
#
_entry.id   AF-A0A1G8XWY2-F1
#
_cell.length_a   1.000
_cell.length_b   1.000
_cell.length_c   1.000
_cell.angle_alpha   90.00
_cell.angle_beta   90.00
_cell.angle_gamma   90.00
#
_symmetry.space_group_name_H-M   'P 1'
#
loop_
_entity.id
_entity.type
_entity.pdbx_description
1 polymer ?
#
loop_
_entity_poly.entity_id
_entity_poly.type
_entity_poly.pdbx_seq_one_letter_code
_entity_poly.pdbx_strand_id
1 'polypeptide(L)' 'MEELRRKVFSRIEQSIEQSAALSDQIRQPLQMIMGLAAMEGSANSREIARQAAVINALVDRLSQGWIESEKVCSVLRRHY' A
#
# COMPACT_ATOMS: atom_id res chain seq x y z
N MET A 1 -22.49 -15.16 18.88
CA MET A 1 -22.07 -13.77 18.58
C MET A 1 -20.56 -13.60 18.57
N GLU A 2 -19.81 -14.17 19.51
CA GLU A 2 -18.34 -14.07 19.53
C GLU A 2 -17.64 -14.66 18.29
N GLU A 3 -18.12 -15.79 17.77
CA GLU A 3 -17.48 -16.46 16.63
C GLU A 3 -17.63 -15.68 15.32
N LEU A 4 -18.79 -15.03 15.11
CA LEU A 4 -19.01 -14.13 13.99
C LEU A 4 -18.09 -12.91 14.07
N ARG A 5 -17.92 -12.36 15.27
CA ARG A 5 -17.03 -11.21 15.51
C ARG A 5 -15.57 -11.57 15.24
N ARG A 6 -15.11 -12.74 15.70
CA ARG A 6 -13.77 -13.28 15.41
C ARG A 6 -13.53 -13.44 13.90
N LYS A 7 -14.52 -13.98 13.16
CA LYS A 7 -14.45 -14.11 11.71
C LYS A 7 -14.37 -12.75 10.99
N VAL A 8 -15.14 -11.76 11.43
CA VAL A 8 -15.10 -10.40 10.85
C VAL A 8 -13.72 -9.76 11.08
N PHE A 9 -13.18 -9.84 12.29
CA PHE A 9 -11.85 -9.28 12.56
C PHE A 9 -10.75 -9.97 11.75
N SER A 10 -10.77 -11.30 11.65
CA SER A 10 -9.80 -12.04 10.85
C SER A 10 -9.86 -11.66 9.36
N ARG A 11 -11.06 -11.40 8.82
CA ARG A 11 -11.20 -10.92 7.43
C ARG A 11 -10.64 -9.51 7.24
N ILE A 12 -10.79 -8.63 8.22
CA ILE A 12 -10.25 -7.26 8.15
C ILE A 12 -8.72 -7.32 8.14
N GLU A 13 -8.12 -8.13 9.01
CA GLU A 13 -6.66 -8.31 9.03
C GLU A 13 -6.13 -8.86 7.72
N GLN A 14 -6.76 -9.91 7.20
CA GLN A 14 -6.38 -10.46 5.90
C GLN A 14 -6.45 -9.40 4.79
N SER A 15 -7.47 -8.53 4.81
CA SER A 15 -7.59 -7.43 3.86
C SER A 15 -6.48 -6.38 4.02
N ILE A 16 -6.05 -6.09 5.25
CA ILE A 16 -4.94 -5.16 5.55
C ILE A 16 -3.62 -5.73 5.03
N GLU A 17 -3.33 -7.00 5.35
CA GLU A 17 -2.13 -7.70 4.89
C GLU A 17 -2.05 -7.76 3.35
N GLN A 18 -3.16 -8.11 2.69
CA GLN A 18 -3.24 -8.13 1.23
C GLN A 18 -2.99 -6.74 0.63
N SER A 19 -3.47 -5.68 1.27
CA SER A 19 -3.29 -4.31 0.79
C SER A 19 -1.85 -3.81 0.97
N ALA A 20 -1.19 -4.19 2.06
CA ALA A 20 0.24 -3.94 2.27
C ALA A 20 1.09 -4.68 1.23
N ALA A 21 0.84 -5.98 1.04
CA ALA A 21 1.54 -6.78 0.03
C ALA A 21 1.34 -6.25 -1.40
N LEU A 22 0.13 -5.79 -1.73
CA LEU A 22 -0.16 -5.16 -3.02
C LEU A 22 0.60 -3.84 -3.18
N SER A 23 0.67 -3.02 -2.13
CA SER A 23 1.43 -1.75 -2.15
C SER A 23 2.91 -2.00 -2.48
N ASP A 24 3.52 -3.01 -1.86
CA ASP A 24 4.91 -3.39 -2.13
C ASP A 24 5.10 -3.90 -3.57
N GLN A 25 4.16 -4.73 -4.05
CA GLN A 25 4.17 -5.21 -5.43
C GLN A 25 4.02 -4.08 -6.45
N ILE A 26 3.32 -2.99 -6.14
CA ILE A 26 3.22 -1.81 -7.02
C ILE A 26 4.54 -1.01 -7.03
N ARG A 27 5.28 -0.93 -5.92
CA ARG A 27 6.56 -0.21 -5.86
C ARG A 27 7.62 -0.81 -6.80
N GLN A 28 7.60 -2.12 -7.03
CA GLN A 28 8.58 -2.82 -7.88
C GLN A 28 8.55 -2.33 -9.35
N PRO A 29 7.40 -2.38 -10.07
CA PRO A 29 7.32 -1.85 -11.43
C PRO A 29 7.51 -0.32 -11.47
N LEU A 30 7.13 0.44 -10.44
CA LEU A 30 7.41 1.88 -10.39
C LEU A 30 8.91 2.18 -10.35
N GLN A 31 9.68 1.44 -9.55
CA GLN A 31 11.14 1.54 -9.52
C GLN A 31 11.76 1.22 -10.89
N MET A 32 11.25 0.17 -11.56
CA MET A 32 11.69 -0.16 -12.93
C MET A 32 11.38 0.98 -13.92
N ILE A 33 10.16 1.53 -13.89
CA ILE A 33 9.77 2.66 -14.75
C ILE A 33 10.66 3.87 -14.51
N MET A 34 10.91 4.22 -13.25
CA MET A 34 11.81 5.32 -12.89
C MET A 34 13.24 5.09 -13.39
N GLY A 35 13.77 3.87 -13.24
CA GLY A 35 15.10 3.51 -13.75
C GLY A 35 15.21 3.65 -15.26
N LEU A 36 14.24 3.10 -16.00
CA LEU A 36 14.17 3.20 -17.47
C LEU A 36 14.07 4.66 -17.92
N ALA A 37 13.19 5.44 -17.28
CA ALA A 37 12.98 6.84 -17.61
C ALA A 37 14.22 7.72 -17.33
N ALA A 38 14.96 7.41 -16.26
CA ALA A 38 16.20 8.11 -15.91
C ALA A 38 17.32 7.83 -16.93
N MET A 39 17.37 6.62 -17.51
CA MET A 39 18.36 6.26 -18.53
C MET A 39 18.09 6.88 -19.90
N GLU A 40 16.82 7.09 -20.27
CA GLU A 40 16.45 7.64 -21.59
C GLU A 40 16.73 9.14 -21.72
N GLY A 41 16.46 9.93 -20.68
CA GLY A 41 16.79 11.37 -20.63
C GLY A 41 15.97 12.33 -21.51
N SER A 42 14.93 11.85 -22.20
CA SER A 42 14.04 12.68 -23.02
C SER A 42 13.10 13.56 -22.17
N ALA A 43 12.43 14.55 -22.79
CA ALA A 43 11.41 15.33 -22.09
C ALA A 43 10.23 14.45 -21.63
N ASN A 44 9.84 13.48 -22.46
CA ASN A 44 8.80 12.52 -22.14
C ASN A 44 9.24 11.59 -21.01
N SER A 45 10.50 11.14 -21.01
CA SER A 45 11.01 10.28 -19.95
C SER A 45 11.03 11.01 -18.59
N ARG A 46 11.36 12.31 -18.56
CA ARG A 46 11.25 13.12 -17.34
C ARG A 46 9.82 13.20 -16.81
N GLU A 47 8.83 13.38 -17.69
CA GLU A 47 7.43 13.39 -17.26
C GLU A 47 6.96 12.01 -16.78
N ILE A 48 7.38 10.93 -17.43
CA ILE A 48 7.11 9.55 -16.99
C ILE A 48 7.68 9.32 -15.58
N ALA A 49 8.94 9.71 -15.34
CA ALA A 49 9.56 9.61 -14.02
C ALA A 49 8.79 10.43 -12.97
N ARG A 50 8.34 11.64 -13.32
CA ARG A 50 7.53 12.49 -12.44
C ARG A 50 6.20 11.83 -12.08
N GLN A 51 5.50 11.25 -13.05
CA GLN A 51 4.24 10.54 -12.81
C GLN A 51 4.46 9.29 -11.95
N ALA A 52 5.51 8.52 -12.22
CA ALA A 52 5.86 7.35 -11.41
C ALA A 52 6.12 7.73 -9.94
N ALA A 53 6.78 8.87 -9.69
CA ALA A 53 6.98 9.40 -8.35
C ALA A 53 5.66 9.82 -7.67
N VAL A 54 4.73 10.43 -8.42
CA VAL A 54 3.38 10.75 -7.92
C VAL A 54 2.63 9.49 -7.51
N ILE A 55 2.67 8.43 -8.33
CA ILE A 55 2.03 7.15 -7.99
C ILE A 55 2.68 6.55 -6.74
N ASN A 56 4.02 6.59 -6.63
CA ASN A 56 4.71 6.09 -5.44
C ASN A 56 4.24 6.82 -4.17
N ALA A 57 4.09 8.15 -4.20
CA ALA A 57 3.58 8.90 -3.07
C ALA A 57 2.12 8.56 -2.71
N LEU A 58 1.27 8.24 -3.70
CA LEU A 58 -0.09 7.75 -3.45
C LEU A 58 -0.07 6.38 -2.79
N VAL A 59 0.83 5.49 -3.22
CA VAL A 59 1.03 4.17 -2.59
C VAL A 59 1.53 4.32 -1.15
N ASP A 60 2.47 5.24 -0.87
CA ASP A 60 2.92 5.54 0.49
C ASP A 60 1.76 5.95 1.40
N ARG A 61 0.88 6.83 0.91
CA ARG A 61 -0.29 7.28 1.65
C ARG A 61 -1.29 6.15 1.91
N LEU A 62 -1.48 5.24 0.94
CA LEU A 62 -2.30 4.05 1.13
C LEU A 62 -1.70 3.13 2.19
N SER A 63 -0.39 2.84 2.12
CA SER A 63 0.32 2.02 3.10
C SER A 63 0.19 2.57 4.53
N GLN A 64 0.24 3.88 4.71
CA GLN A 64 0.04 4.52 6.03
C GLN A 64 -1.37 4.32 6.59
N GLY A 65 -2.41 4.45 5.75
CA GLY A 65 -3.80 4.20 6.17
C GLY A 65 -4.06 2.77 6.63
N TRP A 66 -3.32 1.80 6.06
CA TRP A 66 -3.40 0.39 6.48
C TRP A 66 -2.77 0.16 7.86
N ILE A 67 -1.63 0.79 8.15
CA ILE A 67 -0.98 0.74 9.48
C ILE A 67 -1.91 1.34 10.56
N GLU A 68 -2.63 2.42 10.25
CA GLU A 68 -3.61 3.00 11.16
C GLU A 68 -4.80 2.06 11.40
N SER A 69 -5.29 1.40 10.34
CA SER A 69 -6.38 0.41 10.42
C SER A 69 -6.00 -0.79 11.29
N GLU A 70 -4.74 -1.27 11.16
CA GLU A 70 -4.20 -2.35 11.98
C GLU A 70 -4.17 -1.98 13.46
N LYS A 71 -3.73 -0.75 13.79
CA LYS A 71 -3.71 -0.23 15.17
C LYS A 71 -5.12 -0.21 15.77
N VAL A 72 -6.11 0.27 15.03
CA VAL A 72 -7.51 0.30 15.49
C VAL A 72 -8.02 -1.12 15.78
N CYS A 73 -7.77 -2.07 14.89
CA CYS A 73 -8.13 -3.47 15.12
C CYS A 73 -7.43 -4.08 16.35
N SER A 74 -6.14 -3.76 16.56
CA SER A 74 -5.40 -4.25 17.72
C SER A 74 -5.98 -3.77 19.05
N VAL A 75 -6.43 -2.51 19.11
CA VAL A 75 -7.07 -1.92 20.30
C VAL A 75 -8.44 -2.56 20.54
N LEU A 76 -9.25 -2.72 19.48
CA LEU A 76 -10.56 -3.38 19.59
C LEU A 76 -10.44 -4.84 20.05
N ARG A 77 -9.35 -5.54 19.73
CA ARG A 77 -9.12 -6.90 20.23
C ARG A 77 -8.69 -6.96 21.70
N ARG A 78 -8.09 -5.90 22.27
CA ARG A 78 -7.67 -5.88 23.68
C ARG A 78 -8.82 -5.54 24.64
N HIS A 79 -9.84 -4.86 24.16
CA HIS A 79 -11.00 -4.43 24.96
C HIS A 79 -12.15 -5.45 24.98
N TYR A 80 -12.08 -6.52 24.18
CA TYR A 80 -13.10 -7.56 24.05
C TYR A 80 -12.45 -8.94 23.94
#